data_AF-A0A914YHV1-F1
#
_entry.id   AF-A0A914YHV1-F1
#
_cell.length_a   1.000
_cell.length_b   1.000
_cell.length_c   1.000
_cell.angle_alpha   90.00
_cell.angle_beta   90.00
_cell.angle_gamma   90.00
#
_symmetry.space_group_name_H-M   'P 1'
#
loop_
_entity.id
_entity.type
_entity.pdbx_description
1 polymer ?
#
loop_
_entity_poly.entity_id
_entity_poly.type
_entity_poly.pdbx_seq_one_letter_code
_entity_poly.pdbx_strand_id
1 'polypeptide(L)'
;MATAWYKQVNPPQRKALFSAWLGYVFDGFDFMMIFYILHIIKADLGITDIQATLIGTVAFIARPIGGGFFGAMADKYGRKPMMMWAIFIYSVGTGLSGIATNLYMLAVCRFIVGLGMSGEYACASTYAVESWPKNLQSKASAFLACYQFY
;
A
#
# COMPACT_ATOMS: atom_id res chain seq x y z
N MET A 1 -24.52 -24.34 18.61
CA MET A 1 -24.71 -22.91 18.29
C MET A 1 -23.39 -22.35 17.76
N ALA A 2 -23.31 -22.02 16.47
CA ALA A 2 -22.13 -21.40 15.90
C ALA A 2 -21.93 -20.01 16.54
N THR A 3 -20.85 -19.84 17.31
CA THR A 3 -20.53 -18.57 17.97
C THR A 3 -20.28 -17.47 16.93
N ALA A 4 -20.82 -16.27 17.16
CA ALA A 4 -20.67 -15.11 16.27
C ALA A 4 -19.20 -14.82 15.92
N TRP A 5 -18.92 -14.62 14.63
CA TRP A 5 -17.60 -14.42 14.01
C TRP A 5 -16.70 -13.38 14.71
N TYR A 6 -17.30 -12.34 15.32
CA TYR A 6 -16.57 -11.29 16.06
C TYR A 6 -15.93 -11.79 17.37
N LYS A 7 -16.45 -12.87 17.98
CA LYS A 7 -15.96 -13.42 19.26
C LYS A 7 -14.72 -14.30 19.12
N GLN A 8 -14.32 -14.67 17.90
CA GLN A 8 -13.16 -15.52 17.63
C GLN A 8 -11.89 -14.73 17.26
N VAL A 9 -11.98 -13.40 17.18
CA VAL A 9 -10.88 -12.52 16.77
C VAL A 9 -10.43 -11.71 17.98
N ASN A 10 -9.14 -11.79 18.33
CA ASN A 10 -8.61 -11.06 19.48
C ASN A 10 -8.62 -9.53 19.22
N PRO A 11 -8.83 -8.69 20.25
CA PRO A 11 -8.86 -7.22 20.11
C PRO A 11 -7.63 -6.60 19.39
N PRO A 12 -6.40 -7.10 19.59
CA PRO A 12 -5.22 -6.64 18.85
C PRO A 12 -5.26 -7.00 17.36
N GLN A 13 -5.81 -8.16 16.99
CA GLN A 13 -5.95 -8.59 15.59
C GLN A 13 -6.95 -7.72 14.85
N ARG A 14 -8.05 -7.33 15.52
CA ARG A 14 -9.03 -6.39 14.96
C ARG A 14 -8.44 -5.00 14.75
N LYS A 15 -7.61 -4.51 15.68
CA LYS A 15 -6.89 -3.23 15.51
C LYS A 15 -5.86 -3.29 14.38
N ALA A 16 -5.12 -4.40 14.24
CA ALA A 16 -4.15 -4.59 13.16
C ALA A 16 -4.83 -4.66 11.78
N LEU A 17 -5.98 -5.35 11.69
CA LEU A 17 -6.79 -5.40 10.48
C LEU A 17 -7.34 -4.02 10.13
N PHE A 18 -7.83 -3.27 11.12
CA PHE A 18 -8.32 -1.91 10.91
C PHE A 18 -7.20 -0.95 10.50
N SER A 19 -6.00 -1.06 11.07
CA SER A 19 -4.86 -0.23 10.66
C SER A 19 -4.37 -0.57 9.26
N ALA A 20 -4.36 -1.85 8.86
CA ALA A 20 -4.03 -2.26 7.49
C ALA A 20 -5.11 -1.81 6.49
N TRP A 21 -6.39 -1.88 6.88
CA TRP A 21 -7.48 -1.33 6.06
C TRP A 21 -7.35 0.19 5.89
N LEU A 22 -7.00 0.90 6.96
CA LEU A 22 -6.81 2.35 6.93
C LEU A 22 -5.58 2.73 6.10
N GLY A 23 -4.48 1.98 6.20
CA GLY A 23 -3.31 2.12 5.32
C GLY A 23 -3.69 2.01 3.85
N TYR A 24 -4.49 1.00 3.51
CA TYR A 24 -5.00 0.81 2.14
C TYR A 24 -5.88 1.96 1.64
N VAL A 25 -6.72 2.55 2.50
CA VAL A 25 -7.53 3.73 2.14
C VAL A 25 -6.63 4.94 1.86
N PHE A 26 -5.60 5.15 2.69
CA PHE A 26 -4.62 6.21 2.49
C PHE A 26 -3.80 6.01 1.22
N ASP A 27 -3.43 4.76 0.89
CA ASP A 27 -2.77 4.37 -0.34
C ASP A 27 -3.60 4.75 -1.57
N GLY A 28 -4.88 4.38 -1.58
CA GLY A 28 -5.80 4.73 -2.67
C GLY A 28 -5.96 6.25 -2.81
N PHE A 29 -6.04 6.96 -1.68
CA PHE A 29 -6.11 8.41 -1.65
C PHE A 29 -4.84 9.07 -2.22
N ASP A 30 -3.63 8.69 -1.80
CA ASP A 30 -2.38 9.25 -2.35
C ASP A 30 -2.26 9.00 -3.84
N PHE A 31 -2.62 7.78 -4.26
CA PHE A 31 -2.61 7.40 -5.67
C PHE A 31 -3.57 8.24 -6.51
N MET A 32 -4.76 8.58 -6.01
CA MET A 32 -5.66 9.50 -6.72
C MET A 32 -5.16 10.94 -6.67
N MET A 33 -4.67 11.38 -5.50
CA MET A 33 -4.21 12.75 -5.26
C MET A 33 -3.12 13.16 -6.24
N ILE A 34 -2.15 12.28 -6.54
CA ILE A 34 -1.05 12.59 -7.48
C ILE A 34 -1.55 12.93 -8.90
N PHE A 35 -2.62 12.30 -9.39
CA PHE A 35 -3.18 12.63 -10.70
C PHE A 35 -3.92 13.97 -10.68
N TYR A 36 -4.56 14.33 -9.57
CA TYR A 36 -5.21 15.65 -9.43
C TYR A 36 -4.20 16.79 -9.39
N ILE A 37 -3.11 16.63 -8.64
CA ILE A 37 -2.08 17.67 -8.51
C ILE A 37 -1.06 17.64 -9.65
N LEU A 38 -1.12 16.67 -10.56
CA LEU A 38 -0.15 16.52 -11.64
C LEU A 38 -0.03 17.79 -12.50
N HIS A 39 -1.14 18.49 -12.74
CA HIS A 39 -1.13 19.76 -13.46
C HIS A 39 -0.37 20.85 -12.71
N ILE A 40 -0.48 20.90 -11.38
CA ILE A 40 0.23 21.86 -10.52
C ILE A 40 1.72 21.52 -10.51
N ILE A 41 2.08 20.25 -10.34
CA ILE A 41 3.47 19.77 -10.39
C ILE A 41 4.13 20.12 -11.73
N LYS A 42 3.39 20.02 -12.83
CA LYS A 42 3.87 20.44 -14.16
C LYS A 42 4.19 21.92 -14.22
N ALA A 43 3.30 22.76 -13.68
CA ALA A 43 3.50 24.20 -13.65
C ALA A 43 4.68 24.62 -12.75
N ASP A 44 4.84 23.96 -11.60
CA ASP A 44 5.87 24.29 -10.61
C ASP A 44 7.27 23.81 -11.01
N LEU A 45 7.38 22.59 -11.54
CA LEU A 45 8.65 22.01 -11.98
C LEU A 45 9.02 22.33 -13.44
N GLY A 46 8.10 22.95 -14.20
CA GLY A 46 8.30 23.23 -15.62
C GLY A 46 8.49 21.98 -16.50
N ILE A 47 7.90 20.85 -16.10
CA ILE A 47 8.08 19.54 -16.77
C ILE A 47 7.09 19.30 -17.90
N THR A 48 7.50 18.51 -18.89
CA THR A 48 6.65 18.15 -20.05
C THR A 48 5.57 17.13 -19.70
N ASP A 49 4.54 17.01 -20.53
CA ASP A 49 3.46 16.02 -20.39
C ASP A 49 3.99 14.57 -20.29
N ILE A 50 5.04 14.28 -21.06
CA ILE A 50 5.71 12.98 -21.07
C ILE A 50 6.37 12.71 -19.71
N GLN A 51 7.08 13.70 -19.17
CA GLN A 51 7.73 13.58 -17.86
C GLN A 51 6.72 13.44 -16.71
N ALA A 52 5.59 14.15 -16.79
CA ALA A 52 4.52 14.02 -15.83
C ALA A 52 3.92 12.61 -15.82
N THR A 53 3.71 12.03 -17.00
CA THR A 53 3.22 10.65 -17.13
C THR A 53 4.23 9.64 -16.56
N LEU A 54 5.52 9.88 -16.78
CA LEU A 54 6.62 9.04 -16.28
C LEU A 54 6.59 8.90 -14.75
N ILE A 55 6.23 9.95 -14.01
CA ILE A 55 6.13 9.92 -12.55
C ILE A 55 5.11 8.86 -12.09
N GLY A 56 3.94 8.80 -12.74
CA GLY A 56 2.93 7.78 -12.47
C GLY A 56 3.40 6.38 -12.89
N THR A 57 3.98 6.25 -14.09
CA THR A 57 4.46 4.97 -14.62
C THR A 57 5.55 4.34 -13.75
N VAL A 58 6.49 5.13 -13.22
CA VAL A 58 7.54 4.66 -12.32
C VAL A 58 6.96 4.03 -11.05
N ALA A 59 5.95 4.64 -10.45
CA ALA A 59 5.26 4.07 -9.30
C ALA A 59 4.59 2.73 -9.66
N PHE A 60 3.96 2.62 -10.84
CA PHE A 60 3.36 1.38 -11.31
C PHE A 60 4.37 0.25 -11.53
N ILE A 61 5.54 0.56 -12.11
CA ILE A 61 6.61 -0.42 -12.33
C ILE A 61 7.20 -0.88 -11.00
N ALA A 62 7.27 0.00 -10.00
CA ALA A 62 7.74 -0.35 -8.67
C ALA A 62 6.84 -1.38 -7.97
N ARG A 63 5.53 -1.35 -8.21
CA ARG A 63 4.56 -2.22 -7.51
C ARG A 63 4.89 -3.72 -7.59
N PRO A 64 5.06 -4.34 -8.77
CA PRO A 64 5.40 -5.78 -8.83
C PRO A 64 6.73 -6.09 -8.12
N ILE A 65 7.70 -5.17 -8.18
CA ILE A 65 9.01 -5.32 -7.52
C ILE A 65 8.84 -5.32 -6.00
N GLY A 66 8.07 -4.36 -5.46
CA GLY A 66 7.79 -4.25 -4.03
C GLY A 66 7.00 -5.44 -3.50
N GLY A 67 5.97 -5.87 -4.22
CA GLY A 67 5.14 -7.01 -3.82
C GLY A 67 5.95 -8.30 -3.75
N GLY A 68 6.81 -8.54 -4.74
CA GLY A 68 7.72 -9.69 -4.74
C GLY A 68 8.77 -9.61 -3.61
N PHE A 69 9.42 -8.45 -3.44
CA PHE A 69 10.45 -8.26 -2.43
C PHE A 69 9.91 -8.39 -1.00
N PHE A 70 8.89 -7.61 -0.64
CA PHE A 70 8.29 -7.64 0.68
C PHE A 70 7.54 -8.95 0.94
N GLY A 71 6.94 -9.57 -0.09
CA GLY A 71 6.34 -10.89 0.01
C GLY A 71 7.36 -11.96 0.39
N ALA A 72 8.47 -12.04 -0.33
CA ALA A 72 9.54 -13.00 -0.03
C ALA A 72 10.19 -12.74 1.34
N MET A 73 10.37 -11.46 1.73
CA MET A 73 10.90 -11.13 3.05
C MET A 73 9.88 -11.42 4.17
N ALA A 74 8.59 -11.29 3.90
CA ALA A 74 7.53 -11.60 4.86
C ALA A 74 7.48 -13.09 5.19
N ASP A 75 7.75 -13.95 4.22
CA ASP A 75 7.81 -15.40 4.44
C ASP A 75 9.03 -15.79 5.30
N LYS A 76 10.14 -15.03 5.24
CA LYS A 76 11.37 -15.30 6.02
C LYS A 76 11.39 -14.66 7.40
N TYR A 77 11.00 -13.39 7.51
CA TYR A 77 11.11 -12.58 8.73
C TYR A 77 9.77 -12.38 9.45
N GLY A 78 8.68 -12.91 8.90
CA GLY A 78 7.32 -12.78 9.41
C GLY A 78 6.53 -11.66 8.74
N ARG A 79 5.24 -11.92 8.51
CA ARG A 79 4.35 -11.01 7.76
C ARG A 79 4.09 -9.68 8.46
N LYS A 80 3.86 -9.71 9.78
CA LYS A 80 3.55 -8.50 10.57
C LYS A 80 4.68 -7.44 10.55
N PRO A 81 5.95 -7.78 10.85
CA PRO A 81 7.02 -6.78 10.81
C PRO A 81 7.26 -6.26 9.39
N MET A 82 7.16 -7.10 8.35
CA MET A 82 7.33 -6.63 6.97
C MET A 82 6.21 -5.70 6.51
N MET A 83 4.95 -5.96 6.92
CA MET A 83 3.84 -5.03 6.69
C MET A 83 4.12 -3.65 7.32
N MET A 84 4.61 -3.62 8.56
CA MET A 84 4.97 -2.35 9.22
C MET A 84 6.12 -1.62 8.52
N TRP A 85 7.13 -2.35 8.04
CA TRP A 85 8.22 -1.78 7.26
C TRP A 85 7.74 -1.19 5.93
N ALA A 86 6.83 -1.88 5.24
CA ALA A 86 6.25 -1.40 4.00
C ALA A 86 5.46 -0.09 4.22
N ILE A 87 4.61 -0.04 5.24
CA ILE A 87 3.87 1.17 5.65
C ILE A 87 4.83 2.32 5.97
N PHE A 88 5.92 2.04 6.69
CA PHE A 88 6.93 3.04 7.04
C PHE A 88 7.63 3.60 5.78
N ILE A 89 8.06 2.73 4.87
CA ILE A 89 8.72 3.11 3.62
C ILE A 89 7.79 3.92 2.72
N TYR A 90 6.53 3.49 2.61
CA TYR A 90 5.48 4.24 1.92
C TYR A 90 5.31 5.64 2.53
N SER A 91 5.10 5.72 3.84
CA SER A 91 4.84 6.99 4.55
C SER A 91 6.00 7.98 4.40
N VAL A 92 7.23 7.50 4.53
CA VAL A 92 8.44 8.30 4.34
C VAL A 92 8.56 8.74 2.88
N GLY A 93 8.33 7.85 1.92
CA GLY A 93 8.35 8.18 0.50
C GLY A 93 7.32 9.24 0.10
N THR A 94 6.12 9.17 0.68
CA THR A 94 5.05 10.17 0.45
C THR A 94 5.43 11.52 1.06
N GLY A 95 5.97 11.53 2.29
CA GLY A 95 6.47 12.76 2.92
C GLY A 95 7.62 13.40 2.12
N LEU A 96 8.57 12.59 1.64
CA LEU A 96 9.68 13.04 0.80
C LEU A 96 9.21 13.55 -0.56
N SER A 97 8.11 13.00 -1.11
CA SER A 97 7.52 13.49 -2.35
C SER A 97 6.99 14.93 -2.22
N GLY A 98 6.54 15.33 -1.02
CA GLY A 98 6.04 16.68 -0.76
C GLY A 98 7.13 17.76 -0.72
N ILE A 99 8.38 17.38 -0.47
CA ILE A 99 9.53 18.30 -0.48
C ILE A 99 10.38 18.17 -1.75
N ALA A 100 9.94 17.37 -2.72
CA ALA A 100 10.70 17.10 -3.93
C ALA A 100 10.69 18.32 -4.86
N THR A 101 11.86 18.91 -5.08
CA THR A 101 12.04 20.11 -5.92
C THR A 101 12.38 19.81 -7.37
N ASN A 102 12.63 18.54 -7.71
CA ASN A 102 13.15 18.12 -9.02
C ASN A 102 12.40 16.87 -9.50
N LEU A 103 12.26 16.71 -10.83
CA LEU A 103 11.64 15.52 -11.44
C LEU A 103 12.27 14.20 -10.95
N TYR A 104 13.60 14.11 -10.92
CA TYR A 104 14.30 12.90 -10.50
C TYR A 104 14.05 12.55 -9.04
N MET A 105 14.03 13.56 -8.16
CA MET A 105 13.73 13.36 -6.74
C MET A 105 12.30 12.86 -6.56
N LEU A 106 11.34 13.48 -7.25
CA LEU A 106 9.94 13.04 -7.23
C LEU A 106 9.77 11.62 -7.80
N ALA A 107 10.46 11.30 -8.91
CA ALA A 107 10.42 9.96 -9.50
C ALA A 107 10.99 8.89 -8.56
N VAL A 108 12.12 9.15 -7.90
CA VAL A 108 12.69 8.22 -6.90
C VAL A 108 11.76 8.06 -5.71
N CYS A 109 11.19 9.15 -5.18
CA CYS A 109 10.23 9.06 -4.09
C CYS A 109 8.99 8.24 -4.49
N ARG A 110 8.50 8.43 -5.72
CA ARG A 110 7.34 7.70 -6.26
C ARG A 110 7.64 6.23 -6.51
N PHE A 111 8.87 5.90 -6.88
CA PHE A 111 9.34 4.52 -6.94
C PHE A 111 9.29 3.87 -5.54
N ILE A 112 9.83 4.55 -4.52
CA ILE A 112 9.82 4.06 -3.13
C ILE A 112 8.38 3.89 -2.61
N VAL A 113 7.51 4.86 -2.88
CA VAL A 113 6.07 4.78 -2.56
C VAL A 113 5.44 3.56 -3.21
N GLY A 114 5.66 3.35 -4.51
CA GLY A 114 5.13 2.19 -5.23
C GLY A 114 5.64 0.85 -4.70
N LEU A 115 6.89 0.77 -4.22
CA LEU A 115 7.43 -0.40 -3.55
C LEU A 115 6.72 -0.70 -2.22
N GLY A 116 6.53 0.32 -1.39
CA GLY A 116 5.87 0.20 -0.08
C GLY A 116 4.41 -0.20 -0.21
N MET A 117 3.66 0.48 -1.10
CA MET A 117 2.23 0.27 -1.34
C MET A 117 1.91 -1.20 -1.71
N SER A 118 2.68 -1.80 -2.63
CA SER A 118 2.46 -3.19 -3.02
C SER A 118 2.95 -4.20 -1.98
N GLY A 119 4.00 -3.84 -1.23
CA GLY A 119 4.52 -4.67 -0.15
C GLY A 119 3.56 -4.78 1.02
N GLU A 120 2.96 -3.67 1.43
CA GLU A 120 1.91 -3.66 2.46
C GLU A 120 0.74 -4.54 2.01
N TYR A 121 0.24 -4.34 0.79
CA TYR A 121 -0.88 -5.11 0.26
C TYR A 121 -0.62 -6.62 0.23
N ALA A 122 0.54 -7.06 -0.28
CA ALA A 122 0.90 -8.47 -0.35
C ALA A 122 1.03 -9.10 1.05
N CYS A 123 1.61 -8.37 2.00
CA CYS A 123 1.75 -8.84 3.38
C CYS A 123 0.41 -8.87 4.11
N ALA A 124 -0.40 -7.82 3.97
CA ALA A 124 -1.68 -7.65 4.65
C ALA A 124 -2.73 -8.67 4.17
N SER A 125 -2.84 -8.87 2.86
CA SER A 125 -3.76 -9.86 2.28
C SER A 125 -3.45 -11.26 2.77
N THR A 126 -2.17 -11.66 2.76
CA THR A 126 -1.78 -12.99 3.21
C THR A 126 -1.87 -13.14 4.74
N TYR A 127 -1.52 -12.10 5.50
CA TYR A 127 -1.65 -12.08 6.95
C TYR A 127 -3.10 -12.18 7.41
N ALA A 128 -4.02 -11.51 6.72
CA ALA A 128 -5.45 -11.57 7.02
C ALA A 128 -6.02 -12.98 6.79
N VAL A 129 -5.60 -13.66 5.72
CA VAL A 129 -5.99 -15.04 5.44
C VAL A 129 -5.43 -16.00 6.47
N GLU A 130 -4.15 -15.90 6.82
CA GLU A 130 -3.52 -16.77 7.82
C GLU A 130 -4.04 -16.56 9.24
N SER A 131 -4.41 -15.33 9.58
CA SER A 131 -4.91 -14.99 10.91
C SER A 131 -6.35 -15.45 11.15
N TRP A 132 -7.09 -15.85 10.11
CA TRP A 132 -8.50 -16.27 10.21
C TRP A 132 -8.67 -17.78 10.13
N PRO A 133 -9.64 -18.35 10.88
CA PRO A 133 -9.96 -19.77 10.81
C PRO A 133 -10.46 -20.14 9.40
N LYS A 134 -10.08 -21.33 8.92
CA LYS A 134 -10.28 -21.81 7.52
C LYS A 134 -11.71 -21.65 6.98
N ASN A 135 -12.71 -21.62 7.86
CA ASN A 135 -14.13 -21.47 7.53
C ASN A 135 -14.58 -20.01 7.29
N LEU A 136 -13.73 -19.02 7.55
CA LEU A 136 -14.03 -17.60 7.39
C LEU A 136 -13.07 -16.88 6.41
N GLN A 137 -11.96 -17.52 6.01
CA GLN A 137 -10.94 -16.92 5.13
C GLN A 137 -11.54 -16.28 3.86
N SER A 138 -12.52 -16.93 3.22
CA SER A 138 -13.22 -16.37 2.05
C SER A 138 -13.96 -15.06 2.34
N LYS A 139 -14.45 -14.84 3.57
CA LYS A 139 -15.10 -13.58 3.98
C LYS A 139 -14.08 -12.46 4.27
N ALA A 140 -12.87 -12.79 4.77
CA ALA A 140 -11.81 -11.80 4.98
C ALA A 140 -11.23 -11.33 3.66
N SER A 141 -10.90 -12.29 2.79
CA SER A 141 -10.47 -11.99 1.42
C SER A 141 -11.54 -11.22 0.68
N ALA A 142 -12.84 -11.56 0.82
CA ALA A 142 -13.92 -10.81 0.21
C ALA A 142 -14.05 -9.38 0.76
N PHE A 143 -13.86 -9.15 2.07
CA PHE A 143 -13.93 -7.80 2.65
C PHE A 143 -12.77 -6.91 2.19
N LEU A 144 -11.56 -7.48 2.08
CA LEU A 144 -10.40 -6.79 1.52
C LEU A 144 -10.54 -6.57 0.00
N ALA A 145 -11.02 -7.56 -0.74
CA ALA A 145 -11.20 -7.49 -2.19
C ALA A 145 -12.38 -6.62 -2.63
N CYS A 146 -13.45 -6.50 -1.83
CA CYS A 146 -14.59 -5.64 -2.15
C CYS A 146 -14.19 -4.16 -2.28
N TYR A 147 -13.10 -3.76 -1.63
CA TYR A 147 -12.55 -2.40 -1.73
C TYR A 147 -11.61 -2.21 -2.93
N GLN A 148 -11.24 -3.28 -3.64
CA GLN A 148 -10.37 -3.23 -4.82
C GLN A 148 -11.12 -2.78 -6.09
N PHE A 149 -12.45 -2.84 -6.08
CA PHE A 149 -13.29 -2.56 -7.25
C PHE A 149 -13.95 -1.16 -7.23
N TYR A 150 -13.56 -0.30 -6.29
CA TYR A 150 -13.99 1.10 -6.22
C TYR A 150 -12.82 2.05 -6.40
#